data_AF-A0A2V6IAK6-F1
#
_entry.id   AF-A0A2V6IAK6-F1
#
_cell.length_a   1.000
_cell.length_b   1.000
_cell.length_c   1.000
_cell.angle_alpha   90.00
_cell.angle_beta   90.00
_cell.angle_gamma   90.00
#
_symmetry.space_group_name_H-M   'P 1'
#
loop_
_entity.id
_entity.type
_entity.pdbx_description
1 polymer ?
#
loop_
_entity_poly.entity_id
_entity_poly.type
_entity_poly.pdbx_seq_one_letter_code
_entity_poly.pdbx_strand_id
1 'polypeptide(L)'
;MKTFEEKWTAWLDGQLSGRELAEFEASLPDRAAAEAEKADVRKLGALLKREVGVSAFANEEFFSHQLRERIRESSVPSAKWEAKASTWWTIPRLLWTGTASLAVFLIFTVFVIRDKNPAEKSQYLTQILNARVDPVVSPNATVSMFEVKQDRVTVLWTEGLQSLPADYAAK
;
A
#
# COMPACT_ATOMS: atom_id res chain seq x y z
N MET A 1 -43.81 -24.91 -1.17
CA MET A 1 -43.54 -26.36 -1.29
C MET A 1 -43.26 -26.66 -2.74
N LYS A 2 -42.22 -27.43 -3.08
CA LYS A 2 -41.96 -27.84 -4.46
C LYS A 2 -43.09 -28.75 -4.96
N THR A 3 -43.48 -28.61 -6.22
CA THR A 3 -44.47 -29.52 -6.85
C THR A 3 -43.88 -30.91 -7.07
N PHE A 4 -44.72 -31.90 -7.41
CA PHE A 4 -44.23 -33.23 -7.77
C PHE A 4 -43.28 -33.16 -8.97
N GLU A 5 -43.65 -32.43 -10.03
CA GLU A 5 -42.85 -32.26 -11.26
C GLU A 5 -41.48 -31.64 -11.00
N GLU A 6 -41.42 -30.64 -10.12
CA GLU A 6 -40.16 -30.02 -9.70
C GLU A 6 -39.27 -31.01 -8.94
N LYS A 7 -39.85 -31.82 -8.05
CA LYS A 7 -39.10 -32.86 -7.32
C LYS A 7 -38.67 -33.99 -8.25
N TRP A 8 -39.52 -34.38 -9.19
CA TRP A 8 -39.20 -35.39 -10.21
C TRP A 8 -38.02 -34.95 -11.07
N THR A 9 -38.05 -33.73 -11.60
CA THR A 9 -36.94 -33.18 -12.40
C THR A 9 -35.67 -33.07 -11.57
N ALA A 10 -35.75 -32.54 -10.35
CA ALA A 10 -34.61 -32.46 -9.44
C ALA A 10 -34.05 -33.85 -9.07
N TRP A 11 -34.90 -34.88 -9.00
CA TRP A 11 -34.49 -36.25 -8.73
C TRP A 11 -33.79 -36.90 -9.94
N LEU A 12 -34.28 -36.64 -11.16
CA LEU A 12 -33.63 -37.05 -12.41
C LEU A 12 -32.22 -36.43 -12.54
N ASP A 13 -32.12 -35.14 -12.23
CA ASP A 13 -30.88 -34.36 -12.28
C ASP A 13 -29.93 -34.62 -11.10
N GLY A 14 -30.35 -35.39 -10.09
CA GLY A 14 -29.55 -35.69 -8.90
C GLY A 14 -29.36 -34.50 -7.94
N GLN A 15 -30.26 -33.52 -7.99
CA GLN A 15 -30.25 -32.35 -7.12
C GLN A 15 -31.04 -32.53 -5.82
N LEU A 16 -31.83 -33.61 -5.69
CA LEU A 16 -32.42 -33.98 -4.40
C LEU A 16 -31.38 -34.63 -3.49
N SER A 17 -31.31 -34.19 -2.24
CA SER A 17 -30.36 -34.69 -1.26
C SER A 17 -30.98 -34.88 0.13
N GLY A 18 -30.37 -35.75 0.92
CA GLY A 18 -30.74 -36.00 2.32
C GLY A 18 -32.20 -36.40 2.50
N ARG A 19 -32.93 -35.62 3.32
CA ARG A 19 -34.31 -35.91 3.71
C ARG A 19 -35.31 -35.76 2.57
N GLU A 20 -35.13 -34.77 1.69
CA GLU A 20 -36.04 -34.56 0.55
C GLU A 20 -35.99 -35.74 -0.43
N LEU A 21 -34.81 -36.34 -0.62
CA LEU A 21 -34.65 -37.53 -1.46
C LEU A 21 -35.41 -38.72 -0.88
N ALA A 22 -35.23 -39.00 0.41
CA ALA A 22 -35.88 -40.13 1.08
C ALA A 22 -37.41 -39.98 1.10
N GLU A 23 -37.92 -38.77 1.36
CA GLU A 23 -39.36 -38.48 1.33
C GLU A 23 -39.94 -38.62 -0.09
N PHE A 24 -39.19 -38.19 -1.12
CA PHE A 24 -39.61 -38.32 -2.50
C PHE A 24 -39.62 -39.79 -2.96
N GLU A 25 -38.55 -40.53 -2.72
CA GLU A 25 -38.45 -41.96 -3.07
C GLU A 25 -39.52 -42.80 -2.37
N ALA A 26 -39.89 -42.46 -1.13
CA ALA A 26 -40.98 -43.10 -0.42
C ALA A 26 -42.37 -42.74 -0.96
N SER A 27 -42.51 -41.60 -1.66
CA SER A 27 -43.76 -41.19 -2.30
C SER A 27 -43.99 -41.81 -3.68
N LEU A 28 -42.97 -42.45 -4.27
CA LEU A 28 -43.07 -43.08 -5.58
C LEU A 28 -43.91 -44.37 -5.49
N PRO A 29 -44.95 -44.53 -6.33
CA PRO A 29 -45.78 -45.74 -6.34
C PRO A 29 -45.01 -47.01 -6.71
N ASP A 30 -44.09 -46.91 -7.67
CA ASP A 30 -43.17 -47.97 -8.07
C ASP A 30 -41.77 -47.38 -8.29
N ARG A 31 -40.89 -47.61 -7.31
CA ARG A 31 -39.51 -47.13 -7.36
C ARG A 31 -38.71 -47.81 -8.48
N ALA A 32 -38.96 -49.09 -8.74
CA ALA A 32 -38.19 -49.82 -9.74
C ALA A 32 -38.52 -49.31 -11.16
N ALA A 33 -39.80 -49.06 -11.43
CA ALA A 33 -40.23 -48.44 -12.68
C ALA A 33 -39.68 -47.01 -12.84
N ALA A 34 -39.71 -46.20 -11.79
CA ALA A 34 -39.18 -44.82 -11.83
C ALA A 34 -37.66 -44.79 -12.08
N GLU A 35 -36.89 -45.71 -11.49
CA GLU A 35 -35.45 -45.83 -11.75
C GLU A 35 -35.16 -46.32 -13.17
N ALA A 36 -35.99 -47.22 -13.72
CA ALA A 36 -35.88 -47.63 -15.11
C ALA A 36 -36.14 -46.46 -16.06
N GLU A 37 -37.18 -45.67 -15.81
CA GLU A 37 -37.48 -44.45 -16.57
C GLU A 37 -36.34 -43.43 -16.48
N LYS A 38 -35.79 -43.21 -15.29
CA LYS A 38 -34.60 -42.35 -15.09
C LYS A 38 -33.41 -42.83 -15.91
N ALA A 39 -33.19 -44.14 -15.98
CA ALA A 39 -32.11 -44.71 -16.81
C ALA A 39 -32.37 -44.45 -18.30
N ASP A 40 -33.61 -44.57 -18.76
CA ASP A 40 -33.98 -44.34 -20.16
C ASP A 40 -33.89 -42.85 -20.55
N VAL A 41 -34.31 -41.94 -19.67
CA VAL A 41 -34.10 -40.49 -19.83
C VAL A 41 -32.61 -40.16 -19.95
N ARG A 42 -31.75 -40.80 -19.16
CA ARG A 42 -30.29 -40.61 -19.26
C ARG A 42 -29.73 -41.16 -20.57
N LYS A 43 -30.21 -42.32 -21.05
CA LYS A 43 -29.83 -42.86 -22.37
C LYS A 43 -30.26 -41.90 -23.47
N LEU A 44 -31.49 -41.38 -23.41
CA LEU A 44 -32.00 -40.40 -24.37
C LEU A 44 -31.16 -39.12 -24.36
N GLY A 45 -30.82 -38.58 -23.18
CA GLY A 45 -29.95 -37.42 -23.05
C GLY A 45 -28.55 -37.65 -23.65
N ALA A 46 -27.99 -38.83 -23.46
CA ALA A 46 -26.71 -39.21 -24.05
C ALA A 46 -26.79 -39.31 -25.59
N LEU A 47 -27.88 -39.87 -26.12
CA LEU A 47 -28.13 -39.93 -27.57
C LEU A 47 -28.31 -38.52 -28.15
N LEU A 48 -29.11 -37.67 -27.50
CA LEU A 48 -29.30 -36.28 -27.93
C LEU A 48 -27.98 -35.53 -27.94
N LYS A 49 -27.16 -35.65 -26.90
CA LYS A 49 -25.84 -34.99 -26.85
C LYS A 49 -24.89 -35.48 -27.94
N ARG A 50 -25.05 -36.72 -28.41
CA ARG A 50 -24.24 -37.30 -29.49
C ARG A 50 -24.71 -36.82 -30.87
N GLU A 51 -26.01 -36.85 -31.11
CA GLU A 51 -26.60 -36.60 -32.44
C GLU A 51 -26.89 -35.12 -32.69
N VAL A 52 -27.23 -34.36 -31.65
CA VAL A 52 -27.31 -32.90 -31.72
C VAL A 52 -25.87 -32.39 -31.74
N GLY A 53 -25.32 -32.31 -32.95
CA GLY A 53 -23.97 -31.82 -33.18
C GLY A 53 -23.71 -30.54 -32.40
N VAL A 54 -22.53 -30.45 -31.80
CA VAL A 54 -22.11 -29.23 -31.11
C VAL A 54 -21.95 -28.16 -32.17
N SER A 55 -22.91 -27.23 -32.23
CA SER A 55 -22.77 -26.04 -33.06
C SER A 55 -21.53 -25.29 -32.57
N ALA A 56 -20.57 -25.07 -33.47
CA ALA A 56 -19.39 -24.28 -33.15
C ALA A 56 -19.87 -22.86 -32.78
N PHE A 57 -19.66 -22.48 -31.53
CA PHE A 57 -19.97 -21.13 -31.10
C PHE A 57 -19.06 -20.16 -31.85
N ALA A 58 -19.64 -19.13 -32.48
CA ALA A 58 -18.87 -18.14 -33.26
C ALA A 58 -17.77 -17.42 -32.45
N ASN A 59 -17.86 -17.43 -31.12
CA ASN A 59 -16.96 -16.72 -30.21
C ASN A 59 -16.49 -17.61 -29.03
N GLU A 60 -16.02 -18.83 -29.31
CA GLU A 60 -15.60 -19.81 -28.29
C GLU A 60 -14.56 -19.25 -27.30
N GLU A 61 -13.61 -18.44 -27.77
CA GLU A 61 -12.58 -17.83 -26.91
C GLU A 61 -13.17 -16.87 -25.87
N PHE A 62 -14.17 -16.06 -26.26
CA PHE A 62 -14.83 -15.13 -25.36
C PHE A 62 -15.58 -15.87 -24.24
N PHE A 63 -16.35 -16.91 -24.61
CA PHE A 63 -17.09 -17.71 -23.63
C PHE A 63 -16.14 -18.49 -22.71
N SER A 64 -15.06 -19.04 -23.26
CA SER A 64 -14.06 -19.77 -22.48
C SER A 64 -13.35 -18.87 -21.48
N HIS A 65 -13.02 -17.64 -21.88
CA HIS A 65 -12.42 -16.65 -21.00
C HIS A 65 -13.36 -16.27 -19.85
N GLN A 66 -14.60 -15.87 -20.17
CA GLN A 66 -15.61 -15.50 -19.18
C GLN A 66 -15.90 -16.66 -18.21
N LEU A 67 -15.96 -17.90 -18.71
CA LEU A 67 -16.21 -19.08 -17.88
C LEU A 67 -15.02 -19.34 -16.93
N ARG A 68 -13.78 -19.21 -17.42
CA ARG A 68 -12.58 -19.34 -16.58
C ARG A 68 -12.50 -18.24 -15.51
N GLU A 69 -12.86 -17.00 -15.85
CA GLU A 69 -12.94 -15.90 -14.89
C GLU A 69 -13.99 -16.16 -13.82
N ARG A 70 -15.21 -16.56 -14.20
CA ARG A 70 -16.28 -16.91 -13.25
C ARG A 70 -15.92 -18.09 -12.36
N ILE A 71 -15.30 -19.14 -12.93
CA ILE A 71 -14.81 -20.27 -12.14
C ILE A 71 -13.76 -19.77 -11.16
N ARG A 72 -12.79 -18.95 -11.60
CA ARG A 72 -11.79 -18.36 -10.70
C ARG A 72 -12.45 -17.57 -9.57
N GLU A 73 -13.37 -16.67 -9.88
CA GLU A 73 -14.14 -15.89 -8.88
C GLU A 73 -14.88 -16.78 -7.87
N SER A 74 -15.52 -17.86 -8.34
CA SER A 74 -16.27 -18.79 -7.48
C SER A 74 -15.38 -19.78 -6.71
N SER A 75 -14.21 -20.11 -7.25
CA SER A 75 -13.26 -21.08 -6.69
C SER A 75 -12.34 -20.46 -5.64
N VAL A 76 -12.16 -19.13 -5.66
CA VAL A 76 -11.57 -18.42 -4.52
C VAL A 76 -12.58 -18.56 -3.38
N PRO A 77 -12.26 -19.36 -2.34
CA PRO A 77 -13.10 -19.39 -1.15
C PRO A 77 -13.17 -17.95 -0.70
N SER A 78 -14.38 -17.40 -0.53
CA SER A 78 -14.52 -16.04 -0.05
C SER A 78 -13.70 -15.95 1.24
N ALA A 79 -12.54 -15.30 1.16
CA ALA A 79 -11.63 -15.05 2.27
C ALA A 79 -12.23 -13.99 3.20
N LYS A 80 -13.56 -13.94 3.29
CA LYS A 80 -14.34 -13.10 4.20
C LYS A 80 -14.46 -13.71 5.59
N TRP A 81 -14.16 -15.00 5.78
CA TRP A 81 -14.27 -15.66 7.09
C TRP A 81 -12.93 -15.85 7.81
N GLU A 82 -11.78 -15.68 7.16
CA GLU A 82 -10.46 -15.80 7.81
C GLU A 82 -9.79 -14.47 8.18
N ALA A 83 -10.32 -13.33 7.73
CA ALA A 83 -9.79 -12.01 8.07
C ALA A 83 -10.11 -11.55 9.52
N LYS A 84 -10.64 -12.43 10.39
CA LYS A 84 -10.94 -12.12 11.79
C LYS A 84 -9.98 -12.76 12.79
N ALA A 85 -9.09 -13.66 12.36
CA ALA A 85 -8.16 -14.36 13.26
C ALA A 85 -6.76 -13.70 13.34
N SER A 86 -6.39 -12.83 12.39
CA SER A 86 -5.01 -12.30 12.33
C SER A 86 -4.77 -11.01 13.13
N THR A 87 -5.81 -10.29 13.56
CA THR A 87 -5.65 -8.95 14.14
C THR A 87 -5.13 -8.95 15.59
N TRP A 88 -5.25 -10.08 16.31
CA TRP A 88 -4.80 -10.18 17.71
C TRP A 88 -3.26 -10.13 17.83
N TRP A 89 -2.52 -10.68 16.87
CA TRP A 89 -1.04 -10.72 16.97
C TRP A 89 -0.36 -9.48 16.37
N THR A 90 -0.97 -8.80 15.39
CA THR A 90 -0.31 -7.69 14.69
C THR A 90 -0.31 -6.40 15.49
N ILE A 91 -1.37 -6.09 16.25
CA ILE A 91 -1.48 -4.84 17.02
C ILE A 91 -0.45 -4.74 18.16
N PRO A 92 -0.24 -5.77 19.03
CA PRO A 92 0.78 -5.71 20.07
C PRO A 92 2.19 -5.60 19.49
N ARG A 93 2.44 -6.27 18.36
CA ARG A 93 3.75 -6.29 17.71
C ARG A 93 4.08 -4.95 17.06
N LEU A 94 3.10 -4.29 16.44
CA LEU A 94 3.25 -2.93 15.89
C LEU A 94 3.58 -1.92 17.00
N LEU A 95 2.88 -1.99 18.14
CA LEU A 95 3.15 -1.16 19.31
C LEU A 95 4.57 -1.40 19.86
N TRP A 96 5.01 -2.66 19.98
CA TRP A 96 6.36 -2.99 20.43
C TRP A 96 7.46 -2.54 19.46
N THR A 97 7.24 -2.67 18.14
CA THR A 97 8.20 -2.20 17.15
C THR A 97 8.28 -0.67 17.12
N GLY A 98 7.14 0.02 17.32
CA GLY A 98 7.10 1.47 17.38
C GLY A 98 7.84 2.01 18.60
N THR A 99 7.59 1.46 19.79
CA THR A 99 8.28 1.87 21.01
C THR A 99 9.77 1.52 20.97
N ALA A 100 10.15 0.36 20.43
CA ALA A 100 11.56 0.01 20.24
C ALA A 100 12.29 0.98 19.29
N SER A 101 11.68 1.33 18.16
CA SER A 101 12.26 2.31 17.22
C SER A 101 12.40 3.70 17.87
N LEU A 102 11.40 4.14 18.64
CA LEU A 102 11.44 5.43 19.33
C LEU A 102 12.52 5.46 20.42
N ALA A 103 12.67 4.37 21.18
CA ALA A 103 13.70 4.24 22.20
C ALA A 103 15.11 4.28 21.60
N VAL A 104 15.35 3.54 20.51
CA VAL A 104 16.64 3.57 19.79
C VAL A 104 16.92 4.97 19.26
N PHE A 105 15.94 5.64 18.64
CA PHE A 105 16.09 7.01 18.16
C PHE A 105 16.42 7.99 19.30
N LEU A 106 15.74 7.88 20.44
CA LEU A 106 16.03 8.72 21.61
C LEU A 106 17.42 8.47 22.18
N ILE A 107 17.87 7.21 22.25
CA ILE A 107 19.23 6.87 22.71
C ILE A 107 20.26 7.50 21.78
N PHE A 108 20.11 7.34 20.46
CA PHE A 108 21.02 7.96 19.48
C PHE A 108 20.97 9.49 19.54
N THR A 109 19.79 10.08 19.71
CA THR A 109 19.64 11.54 19.83
C THR A 109 20.34 12.07 21.07
N VAL A 110 20.16 11.42 22.23
CA VAL A 110 20.85 11.80 23.46
C VAL A 110 22.35 11.60 23.32
N PHE A 111 22.81 10.53 22.68
CA PHE A 111 24.23 10.28 22.46
C PHE A 111 24.85 11.35 21.54
N VAL A 112 24.20 11.67 20.42
CA VAL A 112 24.64 12.71 19.47
C VAL A 112 24.62 14.11 20.11
N ILE A 113 23.63 14.42 20.95
CA ILE A 113 23.57 15.71 21.66
C ILE A 113 24.61 15.78 22.78
N ARG A 114 24.91 14.67 23.47
CA ARG A 114 25.98 14.62 24.48
C ARG A 114 27.37 14.73 23.89
N ASP A 115 27.58 14.14 22.71
CA ASP A 115 28.85 14.20 21.98
C ASP A 115 29.08 15.61 21.41
N LYS A 116 28.00 16.33 21.09
CA LYS A 116 28.02 17.76 20.78
C LYS A 116 28.09 18.60 22.06
N ASN A 117 29.30 18.75 22.58
CA ASN A 117 29.64 19.82 23.51
C ASN A 117 29.02 21.16 23.00
N PRO A 118 28.22 21.90 23.80
CA PRO A 118 27.62 23.16 23.38
C PRO A 118 28.65 24.30 23.15
N ALA A 119 29.94 24.00 23.29
CA ALA A 119 31.06 24.90 23.01
C ALA A 119 31.38 25.02 21.50
N GLU A 120 30.91 24.09 20.65
CA GLU A 120 31.12 24.18 19.20
C GLU A 120 29.94 24.86 18.50
N LYS A 121 29.70 26.13 18.85
CA LYS A 121 28.93 27.03 18.00
C LYS A 121 29.77 27.35 16.75
N SER A 122 29.51 26.59 15.69
CA SER A 122 29.70 26.94 14.28
C SER A 122 31.04 27.60 13.92
N GLN A 123 32.05 26.78 13.66
CA GLN A 123 33.32 27.15 12.99
C GLN A 123 33.16 27.66 11.54
N TYR A 124 31.94 27.94 11.07
CA TYR A 124 31.65 28.43 9.72
C TYR A 124 30.76 29.68 9.69
N LEU A 125 30.46 30.27 10.86
CA LEU A 125 29.63 31.47 10.91
C LEU A 125 30.54 32.71 10.83
N THR A 126 30.97 33.05 9.62
CA THR A 126 31.48 34.39 9.31
C THR A 126 30.35 35.37 9.57
N GLN A 127 30.37 35.99 10.75
CA GLN A 127 29.42 37.02 11.11
C GLN A 127 29.80 38.28 10.35
N ILE A 128 29.16 38.51 9.20
CA ILE A 128 29.37 39.72 8.40
C ILE A 128 28.67 40.88 9.15
N LEU A 129 29.42 41.59 9.99
CA LEU A 129 28.99 42.89 10.50
C LEU A 129 29.20 43.92 9.39
N ASN A 130 28.11 44.34 8.75
CA ASN A 130 28.11 45.52 7.90
C ASN A 130 28.12 46.77 8.80
N ALA A 131 29.29 47.34 9.04
CA ALA A 131 29.41 48.67 9.61
C ALA A 131 29.24 49.69 8.48
N ARG A 132 28.11 50.39 8.44
CA ARG A 132 27.88 51.48 7.48
C ARG A 132 28.70 52.69 7.91
N VAL A 133 29.62 53.13 7.06
CA VAL A 133 30.36 54.39 7.22
C VAL A 133 29.41 55.55 6.94
N ASP A 134 29.57 56.66 7.67
CA ASP A 134 28.75 57.86 7.55
C ASP A 134 28.67 58.33 6.08
N PRO A 135 27.47 58.35 5.46
CA PRO A 135 27.30 58.61 4.03
C PRO A 135 27.70 60.03 3.60
N VAL A 136 27.94 60.94 4.53
CA VAL A 136 28.39 62.32 4.22
C VAL A 136 29.85 62.35 3.78
N VAL A 137 30.69 61.40 4.21
CA VAL A 137 32.14 61.40 3.95
C VAL A 137 32.54 60.46 2.79
N SER A 138 31.79 59.39 2.54
CA SER A 138 32.17 58.39 1.51
C SER A 138 30.95 57.61 0.97
N PRO A 139 30.25 58.12 -0.05
CA PRO A 139 28.97 57.53 -0.49
C PRO A 139 29.09 56.11 -1.10
N ASN A 140 30.29 55.65 -1.46
CA ASN A 140 30.53 54.34 -2.08
C ASN A 140 31.50 53.44 -1.30
N ALA A 141 31.84 53.77 -0.05
CA ALA A 141 32.79 52.98 0.74
C ALA A 141 32.07 51.85 1.51
N THR A 142 32.57 50.62 1.35
CA THR A 142 32.11 49.44 2.10
C THR A 142 33.28 48.86 2.87
N VAL A 143 33.08 48.63 4.17
CA VAL A 143 34.08 48.01 5.05
C VAL A 143 33.53 46.66 5.51
N SER A 144 34.23 45.60 5.14
CA SER A 144 33.93 44.23 5.57
C SER A 144 34.99 43.77 6.57
N MET A 145 34.55 43.39 7.76
CA MET A 145 35.43 42.89 8.82
C MET A 145 35.33 41.38 8.94
N PHE A 146 36.47 40.71 8.84
CA PHE A 146 36.61 39.27 9.04
C PHE A 146 37.44 39.04 10.31
N GLU A 147 36.82 38.47 11.34
CA GLU A 147 37.49 38.16 12.60
C GLU A 147 37.63 36.65 12.73
N VAL A 148 38.87 36.16 12.89
CA VAL A 148 39.17 34.77 13.20
C VAL A 148 39.53 34.67 14.67
N LYS A 149 38.59 34.19 15.49
CA LYS A 149 38.71 34.18 16.96
C LYS A 149 39.87 33.34 17.51
N GLN A 150 40.38 32.37 16.75
CA GLN A 150 41.46 31.49 17.20
C GLN A 150 42.84 32.14 17.18
N ASP A 151 43.13 33.00 16.20
CA ASP A 151 44.47 33.59 16.03
C ASP A 151 44.56 35.07 16.45
N ARG A 152 43.47 35.65 16.98
CA ARG A 152 43.35 37.09 17.29
C ARG A 152 43.70 38.00 16.09
N VAL A 153 43.43 37.52 14.88
CA VAL A 153 43.65 38.29 13.65
C VAL A 153 42.30 38.84 13.18
N THR A 154 42.25 40.16 13.03
CA THR A 154 41.13 40.87 12.41
C THR A 154 41.58 41.41 11.07
N VAL A 155 40.97 40.93 9.99
CA VAL A 155 41.21 41.43 8.64
C VAL A 155 40.09 42.41 8.30
N LEU A 156 40.48 43.64 7.98
CA LEU A 156 39.57 44.68 7.51
C LEU A 156 39.75 44.81 5.99
N TRP A 157 38.72 44.43 5.24
CA TRP A 157 38.67 44.63 3.80
C TRP A 157 37.88 45.89 3.50
N THR A 158 38.52 46.88 2.89
CA THR A 158 37.89 48.17 2.59
C THR A 158 37.85 48.37 1.08
N GLU A 159 36.67 48.59 0.52
CA GLU A 159 36.47 48.91 -0.89
C GLU A 159 35.82 50.28 -1.03
N GLY A 160 36.28 51.07 -2.00
CA GLY A 160 35.66 52.36 -2.33
C GLY A 160 36.00 53.51 -1.38
N LEU A 161 36.96 53.35 -0.46
CA LEU A 161 37.53 54.48 0.28
C LEU A 161 38.32 55.38 -0.69
N GLN A 162 38.04 56.69 -0.68
CA GLN A 162 38.90 57.65 -1.37
C GLN A 162 40.28 57.67 -0.70
N SER A 163 41.35 57.64 -1.49
CA SER A 163 42.71 57.80 -0.99
C SER A 163 42.82 59.15 -0.30
N LEU A 164 43.12 59.15 1.00
CA LEU A 164 43.47 60.38 1.71
C LEU A 164 44.73 60.97 1.07
N PRO A 165 44.79 62.30 0.82
CA PRO A 165 46.02 62.96 0.41
C PRO A 165 47.13 62.67 1.42
N ALA A 166 48.38 62.48 0.94
CA ALA A 166 49.53 62.14 1.79
C ALA A 166 49.78 63.15 2.93
N ASP A 167 49.22 64.35 2.84
CA ASP A 167 49.39 65.45 3.80
C ASP A 167 48.44 65.39 5.02
N TYR A 168 47.54 64.39 5.10
CA TYR A 168 46.59 64.28 6.21
C TYR A 168 47.20 63.77 7.53
N ALA A 169 48.45 63.28 7.50
CA ALA A 169 49.17 62.78 8.68
C ALA A 169 50.00 63.87 9.42
N ALA A 170 49.91 65.13 8.99
CA ALA A 170 50.67 66.24 9.58
C ALA A 170 49.75 67.33 10.15
N LYS A 171 48.98 67.00 11.20
CA LYS A 171 48.62 67.97 12.25
C LYS A 171 48.20 67.31 13.56
#